data_AF-A0A8S8E5V6-F1
#
_entry.id   AF-A0A8S8E5V6-F1
#
_cell.length_a   1.000
_cell.length_b   1.000
_cell.length_c   1.000
_cell.angle_alpha   90.00
_cell.angle_beta   90.00
_cell.angle_gamma   90.00
#
_symmetry.space_group_name_H-M   'P 1'
#
loop_
_entity.id
_entity.type
_entity.pdbx_description
1 polymer ?
#
loop_
_entity_poly.entity_id
_entity_poly.type
_entity_poly.pdbx_seq_one_letter_code
_entity_poly.pdbx_strand_id
1 'polypeptide(L)'
;MTNYKGVFKQIDLEKIDCYSLEKDEESFVINLNNIFHIEFIEFEILDKFDIKIYFSGDKITWIEKKEEHLLVDFSKFSLTYSDKEKYQYIKINTKINNIKDEKINIFVRKFPGLMVAARSDGFGARFMPILNAMYLAEYAGFKFGFVWKKSGHDENSLKKFENNELAGLHLSNESNIFSKDFISQYSYTNKLPSNMQVETKNSINEFINNTNYFWGNYVDYNITRKFFGARVFEKYPKLWKKIKFSTAIQKIIDNANKIASVVFPKKFIAIHIRSGDIVYDERVKKLGVGIGKAMPIEIAMHLIEENLTKNEKIVLFGDDFTSLRELKKQYGVSIIEDFIDENLSGIERIVFEIVFMSNAKDIFSGGSSFAKVAAYIGLGKEPKFYTVLFSNEQQLNILQKYDNTTFHNLQKAHSLYYGSVLLFRTGANIELILSNLKQASILDKTNCLYELLIIYMCLRSRMYLEIERILKNSIFKCEDYLENFHYGFYHLDIKKTIAKIPIDNINRFPRLLNFIRFIQSNFYQILLDYKDEVLVDLRKNIVTIVKEKNNIIEEKNRIIYSDMIKSNQIQS
;
A
#
# COMPACT_ATOMS: atom_id res chain seq x y z
N MET A 1 16.00 33.05 -1.80
CA MET A 1 16.26 31.93 -2.73
C MET A 1 15.13 31.87 -3.76
N THR A 2 15.11 32.80 -4.72
CA THR A 2 13.98 32.93 -5.66
C THR A 2 13.94 31.81 -6.71
N ASN A 3 15.05 31.11 -6.93
CA ASN A 3 15.21 30.15 -8.03
C ASN A 3 15.60 28.74 -7.60
N TYR A 4 15.50 28.45 -6.30
CA TYR A 4 15.78 27.12 -5.78
C TYR A 4 14.69 26.13 -6.22
N LYS A 5 15.09 25.07 -6.92
CA LYS A 5 14.18 24.05 -7.46
C LYS A 5 14.31 22.69 -6.77
N GLY A 6 15.09 22.60 -5.69
CA GLY A 6 15.40 21.33 -5.04
C GLY A 6 14.23 20.72 -4.26
N VAL A 7 14.42 19.47 -3.82
CA VAL A 7 13.41 18.70 -3.08
C VAL A 7 13.17 19.23 -1.67
N PHE A 8 14.19 19.79 -1.03
CA PHE A 8 14.04 20.35 0.29
C PHE A 8 13.24 21.67 0.21
N LYS A 9 12.70 22.14 1.33
CA LYS A 9 12.03 23.44 1.41
C LYS A 9 13.04 24.47 1.88
N GLN A 10 12.79 25.76 1.64
CA GLN A 10 13.68 26.81 2.15
C GLN A 10 13.87 26.75 3.68
N ILE A 11 12.82 26.38 4.44
CA ILE A 11 12.90 26.20 5.90
C ILE A 11 13.84 25.04 6.32
N ASP A 12 14.14 24.11 5.40
CA ASP A 12 14.99 22.94 5.61
C ASP A 12 16.47 23.22 5.36
N LEU A 13 16.75 24.39 4.81
CA LEU A 13 18.08 24.80 4.42
C LEU A 13 18.65 25.81 5.41
N GLU A 14 19.94 25.72 5.61
CA GLU A 14 20.74 26.65 6.38
C GLU A 14 21.74 27.33 5.44
N LYS A 15 21.88 28.64 5.59
CA LYS A 15 22.88 29.41 4.84
C LYS A 15 24.21 29.30 5.57
N ILE A 16 25.29 29.02 4.85
CA ILE A 16 26.64 29.08 5.39
C ILE A 16 27.09 30.54 5.44
N ASP A 17 27.27 31.06 6.64
CA ASP A 17 27.70 32.45 6.87
C ASP A 17 29.22 32.60 7.02
N CYS A 18 29.96 31.50 7.25
CA CYS A 18 31.40 31.51 7.44
C CYS A 18 32.09 30.45 6.58
N TYR A 19 32.85 30.89 5.58
CA TYR A 19 33.71 30.07 4.74
C TYR A 19 34.99 30.86 4.44
N SER A 20 36.09 30.16 4.14
CA SER A 20 37.29 30.82 3.62
C SER A 20 37.32 30.74 2.10
N LEU A 21 37.88 31.78 1.47
CA LEU A 21 37.98 31.89 0.02
C LEU A 21 39.46 31.97 -0.37
N GLU A 22 39.90 31.00 -1.17
CA GLU A 22 41.19 31.03 -1.84
C GLU A 22 40.95 31.45 -3.29
N LYS A 23 41.66 32.49 -3.75
CA LYS A 23 41.50 33.04 -5.10
C LYS A 23 42.74 32.77 -5.93
N ASP A 24 42.50 32.40 -7.17
CA ASP A 24 43.47 32.26 -8.25
C ASP A 24 42.95 33.06 -9.46
N GLU A 25 43.79 33.34 -10.46
CA GLU A 25 43.41 34.17 -11.62
C GLU A 25 42.17 33.64 -12.36
N GLU A 26 42.03 32.31 -12.40
CA GLU A 26 41.00 31.59 -13.16
C GLU A 26 40.08 30.72 -12.28
N SER A 27 40.23 30.76 -10.95
CA SER A 27 39.33 30.01 -10.07
C SER A 27 39.22 30.53 -8.64
N PHE A 28 38.11 30.17 -8.00
CA PHE A 28 37.82 30.40 -6.60
C PHE A 28 37.62 29.08 -5.90
N VAL A 29 38.33 28.82 -4.81
CA VAL A 29 38.11 27.67 -3.95
C VAL A 29 37.53 28.13 -2.63
N ILE A 30 36.31 27.68 -2.35
CA ILE A 30 35.58 27.93 -1.13
C ILE A 30 35.78 26.73 -0.21
N ASN A 31 36.27 26.96 1.00
CA ASN A 31 36.32 25.97 2.07
C ASN A 31 35.24 26.26 3.10
N LEU A 32 34.28 25.35 3.21
CA LEU A 32 33.14 25.46 4.13
C LEU A 32 33.52 25.17 5.60
N ASN A 33 34.79 24.83 5.88
CA ASN A 33 35.32 24.44 7.19
C ASN A 33 34.72 23.15 7.79
N ASN A 34 33.72 22.56 7.14
CA ASN A 34 33.07 21.32 7.53
C ASN A 34 32.46 20.64 6.29
N ILE A 35 32.01 19.39 6.44
CA ILE A 35 31.49 18.55 5.36
C ILE A 35 29.95 18.59 5.36
N PHE A 36 29.36 19.03 4.25
CA PHE A 36 27.92 19.27 4.13
C PHE A 36 27.28 18.63 2.90
N HIS A 37 25.98 18.34 3.00
CA HIS A 37 25.15 18.16 1.80
C HIS A 37 24.79 19.56 1.26
N ILE A 38 25.44 19.95 0.17
CA ILE A 38 25.22 21.23 -0.51
C ILE A 38 23.97 21.12 -1.38
N GLU A 39 23.05 22.08 -1.25
CA GLU A 39 21.75 22.06 -1.92
C GLU A 39 21.57 23.20 -2.93
N PHE A 40 22.13 24.37 -2.63
CA PHE A 40 21.97 25.53 -3.48
C PHE A 40 23.14 26.48 -3.35
N ILE A 41 23.59 27.01 -4.48
CA ILE A 41 24.63 28.03 -4.56
C ILE A 41 24.08 29.18 -5.42
N GLU A 42 24.26 30.41 -4.95
CA GLU A 42 23.82 31.61 -5.64
C GLU A 42 24.81 32.75 -5.45
N PHE A 43 25.27 33.33 -6.56
CA PHE A 43 26.21 34.45 -6.59
C PHE A 43 26.00 35.32 -7.83
N GLU A 44 26.56 36.52 -7.80
CA GLU A 44 26.44 37.48 -8.89
C GLU A 44 27.67 37.45 -9.81
N ILE A 45 27.43 37.63 -11.11
CA ILE A 45 28.46 37.58 -12.16
C ILE A 45 28.43 38.83 -13.05
N LEU A 46 29.58 39.19 -13.64
CA LEU A 46 29.72 40.28 -14.61
C LEU A 46 29.49 39.81 -16.05
N ASP A 47 29.99 38.63 -16.41
CA ASP A 47 29.98 38.07 -17.75
C ASP A 47 29.67 36.56 -17.72
N LYS A 48 29.02 36.08 -18.79
CA LYS A 48 28.35 34.77 -18.88
C LYS A 48 29.28 33.61 -19.23
N PHE A 49 30.51 33.85 -19.67
CA PHE A 49 31.33 32.79 -20.30
C PHE A 49 32.04 31.86 -19.30
N ASP A 50 31.85 30.55 -19.53
CA ASP A 50 32.61 29.41 -18.99
C ASP A 50 32.69 29.21 -17.47
N ILE A 51 31.56 29.33 -16.75
CA ILE A 51 31.50 28.94 -15.33
C ILE A 51 31.41 27.42 -15.20
N LYS A 52 32.42 26.80 -14.57
CA LYS A 52 32.38 25.39 -14.15
C LYS A 52 32.48 25.28 -12.64
N ILE A 53 31.65 24.41 -12.05
CA ILE A 53 31.62 24.19 -10.61
C ILE A 53 32.07 22.77 -10.31
N TYR A 54 33.00 22.62 -9.38
CA TYR A 54 33.50 21.34 -8.91
C TYR A 54 33.34 21.25 -7.40
N PHE A 55 32.97 20.07 -6.91
CA PHE A 55 32.96 19.81 -5.46
C PHE A 55 34.03 18.80 -5.09
N SER A 56 34.53 18.91 -3.86
CA SER A 56 35.50 17.98 -3.29
C SER A 56 35.28 17.81 -1.79
N GLY A 57 35.50 16.59 -1.29
CA GLY A 57 35.55 16.29 0.14
C GLY A 57 36.95 16.46 0.75
N ASP A 58 38.00 16.33 -0.06
CA ASP A 58 39.40 16.20 0.37
C ASP A 58 40.34 17.25 -0.25
N LYS A 59 39.83 18.11 -1.14
CA LYS A 59 40.57 19.09 -1.97
C LYS A 59 41.49 18.45 -3.03
N ILE A 60 41.50 17.13 -3.15
CA ILE A 60 42.32 16.35 -4.10
C ILE A 60 41.45 15.87 -5.25
N THR A 61 40.35 15.19 -4.91
CA THR A 61 39.41 14.60 -5.86
C THR A 61 38.31 15.60 -6.16
N TRP A 62 38.25 16.10 -7.39
CA TRP A 62 37.27 17.11 -7.83
C TRP A 62 36.24 16.50 -8.78
N ILE A 63 34.96 16.71 -8.46
CA ILE A 63 33.83 16.22 -9.26
C ILE A 63 33.13 17.43 -9.87
N GLU A 64 33.16 17.54 -11.19
CA GLU A 64 32.40 18.56 -11.94
C GLU A 64 30.89 18.35 -11.73
N LYS A 65 30.17 19.41 -11.34
CA LYS A 65 28.72 19.39 -11.15
C LYS A 65 28.03 20.10 -12.31
N LYS A 66 27.14 19.38 -12.99
CA LYS A 66 26.45 19.80 -14.23
C LYS A 66 24.92 19.93 -14.10
N GLU A 67 24.36 19.84 -12.90
CA GLU A 67 22.89 19.90 -12.68
C GLU A 67 22.29 21.25 -13.10
N GLU A 68 20.95 21.31 -13.23
CA GLU A 68 20.14 22.41 -13.80
C GLU A 68 20.65 23.81 -13.42
N HIS A 69 21.56 24.35 -14.23
CA HIS A 69 21.98 25.73 -14.16
C HIS A 69 20.79 26.59 -14.58
N LEU A 70 20.32 27.45 -13.68
CA LEU A 70 19.37 28.48 -14.03
C LEU A 70 20.06 29.83 -13.96
N LEU A 71 20.33 30.40 -15.13
CA LEU A 71 20.54 31.84 -15.26
C LEU A 71 19.19 32.51 -15.01
N VAL A 72 19.14 33.28 -13.94
CA VAL A 72 17.92 33.94 -13.47
C VAL A 72 17.76 35.28 -14.18
N ASP A 73 18.88 35.97 -14.43
CA ASP A 73 19.02 37.23 -15.16
C ASP A 73 20.49 37.44 -15.60
N PHE A 74 20.82 38.52 -16.32
CA PHE A 74 22.15 38.81 -16.87
C PHE A 74 23.30 38.88 -15.85
N SER A 75 23.03 39.00 -14.55
CA SER A 75 24.05 39.16 -13.52
C SER A 75 23.98 38.17 -12.36
N LYS A 76 23.11 37.16 -12.41
CA LYS A 76 22.88 36.26 -11.27
C LYS A 76 22.90 34.79 -11.66
N PHE A 77 23.84 34.06 -11.07
CA PHE A 77 24.00 32.63 -11.25
C PHE A 77 23.36 31.88 -10.08
N SER A 78 22.57 30.84 -10.39
CA SER A 78 21.98 29.96 -9.39
C SER A 78 22.10 28.50 -9.81
N LEU A 79 22.51 27.66 -8.87
CA LEU A 79 22.65 26.22 -9.05
C LEU A 79 21.91 25.51 -7.92
N THR A 80 20.94 24.67 -8.28
CA THR A 80 20.32 23.69 -7.37
C THR A 80 21.05 22.36 -7.54
N TYR A 81 21.30 21.66 -6.43
CA TYR A 81 22.05 20.41 -6.43
C TYR A 81 21.37 19.28 -5.66
N SER A 82 21.40 18.06 -6.20
CA SER A 82 20.59 16.91 -5.75
C SER A 82 21.42 15.64 -5.52
N ASP A 83 22.36 15.66 -4.57
CA ASP A 83 23.31 14.56 -4.35
C ASP A 83 23.17 13.88 -2.98
N LYS A 84 23.63 12.63 -2.91
CA LYS A 84 23.79 11.85 -1.68
C LYS A 84 25.09 12.19 -0.97
N GLU A 85 26.11 12.64 -1.70
CA GLU A 85 27.42 12.87 -1.13
C GLU A 85 27.49 14.18 -0.33
N LYS A 86 28.54 14.28 0.48
CA LYS A 86 28.86 15.51 1.23
C LYS A 86 30.19 16.08 0.77
N TYR A 87 30.31 17.40 0.84
CA TYR A 87 31.46 18.13 0.34
C TYR A 87 31.87 19.22 1.32
N GLN A 88 33.18 19.49 1.38
CA GLN A 88 33.75 20.58 2.16
C GLN A 88 34.20 21.73 1.24
N TYR A 89 34.62 21.40 0.02
CA TYR A 89 35.22 22.35 -0.90
C TYR A 89 34.37 22.52 -2.16
N ILE A 90 34.25 23.77 -2.58
CA ILE A 90 33.60 24.16 -3.84
C ILE A 90 34.63 24.94 -4.65
N LYS A 91 34.90 24.53 -5.88
CA LYS A 91 35.72 25.27 -6.83
C LYS A 91 34.84 25.84 -7.94
N ILE A 92 34.91 27.14 -8.15
CA ILE A 92 34.26 27.85 -9.25
C ILE A 92 35.36 28.29 -10.20
N ASN A 93 35.43 27.69 -11.39
CA ASN A 93 36.34 28.14 -12.43
C ASN A 93 35.69 29.30 -13.18
N THR A 94 36.24 30.49 -12.98
CA THR A 94 35.90 31.73 -13.69
C THR A 94 36.95 32.78 -13.35
N LYS A 95 37.11 33.80 -14.20
CA LYS A 95 38.07 34.89 -13.96
C LYS A 95 37.78 35.61 -12.64
N ILE A 96 38.83 36.00 -11.92
CA ILE A 96 38.70 36.62 -10.59
C ILE A 96 37.81 37.88 -10.56
N ASN A 97 37.80 38.65 -11.64
CA ASN A 97 36.98 39.85 -11.74
C ASN A 97 35.51 39.54 -12.05
N ASN A 98 35.17 38.31 -12.43
CA ASN A 98 33.85 37.97 -12.94
C ASN A 98 32.77 37.84 -11.85
N ILE A 99 33.14 37.69 -10.58
CA ILE A 99 32.17 37.59 -9.47
C ILE A 99 31.98 38.99 -8.86
N LYS A 100 30.74 39.50 -8.88
CA LYS A 100 30.39 40.77 -8.21
C LYS A 100 30.27 40.53 -6.71
N ASP A 101 30.80 41.45 -5.90
CA ASP A 101 30.62 41.55 -4.45
C ASP A 101 30.63 40.18 -3.72
N GLU A 102 31.82 39.74 -3.28
CA GLU A 102 32.30 38.40 -2.83
C GLU A 102 31.43 37.51 -1.88
N LYS A 103 30.16 37.80 -1.66
CA LYS A 103 29.22 36.99 -0.89
C LYS A 103 28.54 35.96 -1.77
N ILE A 104 29.12 34.76 -1.80
CA ILE A 104 28.52 33.58 -2.39
C ILE A 104 27.53 32.99 -1.38
N ASN A 105 26.26 32.92 -1.76
CA ASN A 105 25.23 32.35 -0.90
C ASN A 105 25.21 30.84 -1.09
N ILE A 106 25.65 30.11 -0.07
CA ILE A 106 25.71 28.64 -0.06
C ILE A 106 24.70 28.13 0.95
N PHE A 107 23.82 27.23 0.52
CA PHE A 107 22.82 26.63 1.38
C PHE A 107 23.00 25.12 1.45
N VAL A 108 22.92 24.61 2.67
CA VAL A 108 23.10 23.19 3.01
C VAL A 108 21.87 22.65 3.72
N ARG A 109 21.69 21.32 3.71
CA ARG A 109 20.60 20.67 4.46
C ARG A 109 20.84 20.77 5.97
N LYS A 110 19.79 21.06 6.74
CA LYS A 110 19.80 21.01 8.22
C LYS A 110 19.84 19.59 8.80
N PHE A 111 19.61 18.57 7.98
CA PHE A 111 19.46 17.18 8.39
C PHE A 111 19.97 16.23 7.29
N PRO A 112 20.32 14.97 7.62
CA PRO A 112 20.90 14.04 6.65
C PRO A 112 19.96 13.72 5.48
N GLY A 113 18.65 13.67 5.73
CA GLY A 113 17.63 13.43 4.71
C GLY A 113 16.22 13.39 5.28
N LEU A 114 15.27 12.95 4.45
CA LEU A 114 13.86 12.84 4.76
C LEU A 114 13.44 11.38 5.01
N MET A 115 12.52 11.19 5.95
CA MET A 115 11.72 9.97 6.09
C MET A 115 10.28 10.31 5.66
N VAL A 116 9.85 9.80 4.50
CA VAL A 116 8.64 10.27 3.82
C VAL A 116 7.53 9.21 3.81
N ALA A 117 6.36 9.56 4.33
CA ALA A 117 5.14 8.79 4.18
C ALA A 117 4.37 9.24 2.92
N ALA A 118 4.14 8.37 1.94
CA ALA A 118 3.60 8.80 0.63
C ALA A 118 2.51 7.91 0.03
N ARG A 119 1.82 7.11 0.84
CA ARG A 119 0.70 6.29 0.36
C ARG A 119 -0.51 7.16 -0.03
N SER A 120 -1.24 6.76 -1.05
CA SER A 120 -2.45 7.44 -1.53
C SER A 120 -3.76 6.71 -1.25
N ASP A 121 -3.76 5.64 -0.45
CA ASP A 121 -4.94 4.83 -0.14
C ASP A 121 -5.77 5.41 1.04
N GLY A 122 -6.65 4.62 1.66
CA GLY A 122 -7.58 5.09 2.70
C GLY A 122 -6.88 5.63 3.96
N PHE A 123 -7.61 6.44 4.75
CA PHE A 123 -7.09 7.18 5.91
C PHE A 123 -6.18 6.35 6.84
N GLY A 124 -6.66 5.19 7.33
CA GLY A 124 -5.86 4.35 8.23
C GLY A 124 -4.56 3.84 7.59
N ALA A 125 -4.57 3.58 6.28
CA ALA A 125 -3.38 3.11 5.58
C ALA A 125 -2.36 4.23 5.32
N ARG A 126 -2.78 5.50 5.26
CA ARG A 126 -1.88 6.66 5.20
C ARG A 126 -1.23 7.00 6.55
N PHE A 127 -1.96 6.82 7.66
CA PHE A 127 -1.46 7.19 8.98
C PHE A 127 -0.45 6.21 9.59
N MET A 128 -0.48 4.91 9.26
CA MET A 128 0.56 4.00 9.74
C MET A 128 1.97 4.41 9.24
N PRO A 129 2.20 4.65 7.93
CA PRO A 129 3.46 5.20 7.45
C PRO A 129 3.83 6.55 8.04
N ILE A 130 2.87 7.44 8.31
CA ILE A 130 3.14 8.74 8.96
C ILE A 130 3.78 8.51 10.34
N LEU A 131 3.15 7.68 11.19
CA LEU A 131 3.68 7.38 12.51
C LEU A 131 5.05 6.69 12.44
N ASN A 132 5.22 5.78 11.47
CA ASN A 132 6.50 5.12 11.21
C ASN A 132 7.58 6.13 10.80
N ALA A 133 7.26 7.06 9.91
CA ALA A 133 8.19 8.05 9.38
C ALA A 133 8.57 9.09 10.43
N MET A 134 7.62 9.53 11.27
CA MET A 134 7.89 10.38 12.43
C MET A 134 8.84 9.68 13.41
N TYR A 135 8.60 8.41 13.73
CA TYR A 135 9.48 7.64 14.62
C TYR A 135 10.89 7.50 14.05
N LEU A 136 11.02 7.10 12.78
CA LEU A 136 12.32 6.90 12.14
C LEU A 136 13.09 8.21 11.97
N ALA A 137 12.38 9.32 11.69
CA ALA A 137 12.97 10.64 11.64
C ALA A 137 13.61 11.03 12.98
N GLU A 138 12.85 10.89 14.09
CA GLU A 138 13.36 11.16 15.43
C GLU A 138 14.52 10.24 15.82
N TYR A 139 14.44 8.95 15.46
CA TYR A 139 15.48 7.96 15.77
C TYR A 139 16.80 8.22 15.02
N ALA A 140 16.71 8.59 13.73
CA ALA A 140 17.88 8.73 12.85
C ALA A 140 18.42 10.16 12.75
N GLY A 141 17.75 11.16 13.36
CA GLY A 141 18.06 12.57 13.15
C GLY A 141 17.67 13.10 11.76
N PHE A 142 16.81 12.36 11.05
CA PHE A 142 16.25 12.77 9.76
C PHE A 142 15.04 13.69 10.00
N LYS A 143 14.59 14.38 8.95
CA LYS A 143 13.33 15.13 9.01
C LYS A 143 12.17 14.26 8.54
N PHE A 144 11.06 14.32 9.26
CA PHE A 144 9.79 13.74 8.83
C PHE A 144 9.19 14.52 7.65
N GLY A 145 8.65 13.81 6.67
CA GLY A 145 7.84 14.39 5.60
C GLY A 145 6.66 13.51 5.23
N PHE A 146 5.64 14.09 4.59
CA PHE A 146 4.55 13.31 4.00
C PHE A 146 4.13 13.84 2.62
N VAL A 147 3.54 12.96 1.82
CA VAL A 147 2.88 13.28 0.54
C VAL A 147 1.43 12.84 0.67
N TRP A 148 0.51 13.77 0.43
CA TRP A 148 -0.93 13.56 0.57
C TRP A 148 -1.65 13.88 -0.74
N LYS A 149 -1.32 13.16 -1.82
CA LYS A 149 -2.03 13.32 -3.08
C LYS A 149 -3.47 12.81 -2.96
N LYS A 150 -4.39 13.49 -3.66
CA LYS A 150 -5.77 13.02 -3.83
C LYS A 150 -5.72 11.70 -4.61
N SER A 151 -6.47 10.70 -4.16
CA SER A 151 -6.60 9.46 -4.94
C SER A 151 -7.72 9.62 -5.98
N GLY A 152 -7.69 8.81 -7.04
CA GLY A 152 -8.78 8.72 -8.00
C GLY A 152 -9.94 7.82 -7.57
N HIS A 153 -10.00 7.34 -6.31
CA HIS A 153 -11.09 6.49 -5.84
C HIS A 153 -12.40 7.26 -5.76
N ASP A 154 -13.48 6.64 -6.24
CA ASP A 154 -14.83 7.18 -6.14
C ASP A 154 -15.35 7.07 -4.69
N GLU A 155 -15.56 8.22 -4.06
CA GLU A 155 -15.97 8.31 -2.65
C GLU A 155 -17.44 7.95 -2.41
N ASN A 156 -18.22 7.80 -3.47
CA ASN A 156 -19.61 7.35 -3.41
C ASN A 156 -19.79 5.88 -3.75
N SER A 157 -18.74 5.21 -4.25
CA SER A 157 -18.82 3.80 -4.55
C SER A 157 -19.18 2.99 -3.31
N LEU A 158 -20.09 2.02 -3.48
CA LEU A 158 -20.54 1.04 -2.49
C LEU A 158 -21.42 1.52 -1.34
N LYS A 159 -21.75 2.81 -1.18
CA LYS A 159 -22.55 3.30 -0.03
C LYS A 159 -23.89 2.57 0.17
N LYS A 160 -24.48 2.05 -0.91
CA LYS A 160 -25.60 1.10 -0.88
C LYS A 160 -25.33 -0.03 -1.86
N PHE A 161 -25.43 -1.27 -1.40
CA PHE A 161 -25.37 -2.47 -2.22
C PHE A 161 -26.59 -3.34 -1.91
N GLU A 162 -27.48 -3.50 -2.89
CA GLU A 162 -28.80 -4.12 -2.67
C GLU A 162 -29.52 -3.46 -1.47
N ASN A 163 -29.95 -4.24 -0.48
CA ASN A 163 -30.59 -3.76 0.75
C ASN A 163 -29.57 -3.44 1.87
N ASN A 164 -28.28 -3.41 1.56
CA ASN A 164 -27.20 -3.23 2.53
C ASN A 164 -26.64 -1.80 2.52
N GLU A 165 -26.49 -1.21 3.71
CA GLU A 165 -25.87 0.11 3.89
C GLU A 165 -24.41 -0.05 4.31
N LEU A 166 -23.49 0.51 3.51
CA LEU A 166 -22.05 0.39 3.73
C LEU A 166 -21.39 1.77 3.88
N ALA A 167 -20.21 1.80 4.50
CA ALA A 167 -19.36 2.98 4.51
C ALA A 167 -18.73 3.21 3.11
N GLY A 168 -18.74 4.46 2.65
CA GLY A 168 -18.00 4.86 1.45
C GLY A 168 -16.50 4.98 1.71
N LEU A 169 -15.71 4.95 0.64
CA LEU A 169 -14.29 5.32 0.72
C LEU A 169 -14.19 6.83 0.82
N HIS A 170 -13.66 7.38 1.92
CA HIS A 170 -13.54 8.83 2.05
C HIS A 170 -12.10 9.28 2.09
N LEU A 171 -11.80 10.25 1.23
CA LEU A 171 -10.52 10.95 1.20
C LEU A 171 -10.80 12.43 1.31
N SER A 172 -9.80 13.16 1.79
CA SER A 172 -9.89 14.60 1.92
C SER A 172 -8.56 15.22 1.52
N ASN A 173 -8.58 16.51 1.23
CA ASN A 173 -7.36 17.26 0.96
C ASN A 173 -6.56 17.45 2.25
N GLU A 174 -5.24 17.57 2.15
CA GLU A 174 -4.37 17.75 3.33
C GLU A 174 -4.75 18.98 4.16
N SER A 175 -5.26 20.05 3.52
CA SER A 175 -5.74 21.28 4.18
C SER A 175 -6.93 21.06 5.10
N ASN A 176 -7.73 20.02 4.85
CA ASN A 176 -8.87 19.68 5.69
C ASN A 176 -8.42 18.87 6.91
N ILE A 177 -7.31 18.15 6.81
CA ILE A 177 -6.81 17.24 7.85
C ILE A 177 -5.82 17.92 8.77
N PHE A 178 -4.85 18.62 8.20
CA PHE A 178 -3.72 19.19 8.92
C PHE A 178 -3.83 20.70 9.01
N SER A 179 -3.24 21.28 10.06
CA SER A 179 -3.09 22.72 10.19
C SER A 179 -2.15 23.27 9.10
N LYS A 180 -2.30 24.56 8.76
CA LYS A 180 -1.43 25.26 7.80
C LYS A 180 0.04 25.15 8.19
N ASP A 181 0.35 25.28 9.48
CA ASP A 181 1.72 25.17 9.99
C ASP A 181 2.29 23.76 9.85
N PHE A 182 1.48 22.72 10.07
CA PHE A 182 1.93 21.35 9.88
C PHE A 182 2.22 21.05 8.41
N ILE A 183 1.37 21.54 7.51
CA ILE A 183 1.56 21.40 6.06
C ILE A 183 2.82 22.14 5.63
N SER A 184 2.99 23.41 6.02
CA SER A 184 4.16 24.20 5.65
C SER A 184 5.46 23.53 6.11
N GLN A 185 5.47 22.97 7.33
CA GLN A 185 6.62 22.27 7.88
C GLN A 185 6.85 20.90 7.22
N TYR A 186 5.83 20.05 7.06
CA TYR A 186 6.04 18.61 6.79
C TYR A 186 5.46 18.08 5.47
N SER A 187 4.58 18.81 4.77
CA SER A 187 4.05 18.36 3.47
C SER A 187 5.05 18.53 2.33
N TYR A 188 5.32 17.47 1.60
CA TYR A 188 6.10 17.45 0.35
C TYR A 188 5.20 17.06 -0.84
N THR A 189 3.87 17.19 -0.71
CA THR A 189 2.88 16.78 -1.73
C THR A 189 3.16 17.32 -3.13
N ASN A 190 3.65 18.56 -3.22
CA ASN A 190 3.98 19.24 -4.48
C ASN A 190 5.44 19.07 -4.93
N LYS A 191 6.28 18.39 -4.15
CA LYS A 191 7.71 18.16 -4.45
C LYS A 191 8.06 16.71 -4.73
N LEU A 192 7.27 15.77 -4.21
CA LEU A 192 7.55 14.33 -4.30
C LEU A 192 6.36 13.53 -4.86
N PRO A 193 6.61 12.43 -5.59
CA PRO A 193 5.56 11.51 -6.06
C PRO A 193 4.92 10.73 -4.91
N SER A 194 3.71 10.20 -5.16
CA SER A 194 3.00 9.28 -4.25
C SER A 194 3.21 7.82 -4.66
N ASN A 195 2.90 6.88 -3.76
CA ASN A 195 2.90 5.43 -3.98
C ASN A 195 4.20 4.84 -4.53
N MET A 196 5.33 5.41 -4.14
CA MET A 196 6.63 4.88 -4.52
C MET A 196 6.89 3.56 -3.80
N GLN A 197 7.45 2.58 -4.53
CA GLN A 197 7.86 1.31 -3.94
C GLN A 197 8.96 1.57 -2.90
N VAL A 198 8.82 0.94 -1.74
CA VAL A 198 9.85 0.97 -0.70
C VAL A 198 10.74 -0.24 -0.93
N GLU A 199 12.00 -0.01 -1.30
CA GLU A 199 12.98 -1.09 -1.23
C GLU A 199 13.17 -1.48 0.23
N THR A 200 12.80 -2.71 0.56
CA THR A 200 12.94 -3.23 1.90
C THR A 200 14.40 -3.59 2.17
N LYS A 201 15.07 -2.78 2.98
CA LYS A 201 16.40 -3.10 3.53
C LYS A 201 16.29 -4.09 4.69
N ASN A 202 17.37 -4.80 5.00
CA ASN A 202 17.35 -5.87 6.02
C ASN A 202 17.66 -5.37 7.42
N SER A 203 18.34 -4.24 7.55
CA SER A 203 18.66 -3.63 8.84
C SER A 203 18.34 -2.13 8.88
N ILE A 204 18.17 -1.60 10.10
CA ILE A 204 17.99 -0.16 10.31
C ILE A 204 19.22 0.64 9.87
N ASN A 205 20.44 0.12 10.11
CA ASN A 205 21.68 0.82 9.73
C ASN A 205 21.79 0.95 8.21
N GLU A 206 21.47 -0.12 7.48
CA GLU A 206 21.41 -0.08 6.02
C GLU A 206 20.34 0.92 5.53
N PHE A 207 19.17 0.92 6.17
CA PHE A 207 18.10 1.84 5.82
C PHE A 207 18.47 3.32 6.03
N ILE A 208 19.22 3.63 7.09
CA ILE A 208 19.65 5.01 7.41
C ILE A 208 20.83 5.45 6.55
N ASN A 209 21.85 4.59 6.39
CA ASN A 209 23.10 4.97 5.73
C ASN A 209 23.02 4.88 4.20
N ASN A 210 22.18 3.99 3.67
CA ASN A 210 22.04 3.75 2.24
C ASN A 210 20.63 4.13 1.78
N THR A 211 20.34 5.43 1.80
CA THR A 211 19.03 5.95 1.39
C THR A 211 18.74 5.59 -0.07
N ASN A 212 17.47 5.26 -0.36
CA ASN A 212 17.04 4.92 -1.72
C ASN A 212 17.18 6.15 -2.64
N TYR A 213 16.84 7.34 -2.14
CA TYR A 213 16.91 8.60 -2.89
C TYR A 213 17.95 9.55 -2.31
N PHE A 214 18.42 10.50 -3.13
CA PHE A 214 19.37 11.52 -2.67
C PHE A 214 18.85 12.35 -1.50
N TRP A 215 17.53 12.52 -1.45
CA TRP A 215 16.85 13.28 -0.40
C TRP A 215 16.43 12.41 0.80
N GLY A 216 16.53 11.07 0.74
CA GLY A 216 16.13 10.19 1.84
C GLY A 216 15.36 8.94 1.41
N ASN A 217 14.41 8.50 2.24
CA ASN A 217 13.65 7.26 2.07
C ASN A 217 12.14 7.47 2.14
N TYR A 218 11.40 6.67 1.37
CA TYR A 218 9.99 6.41 1.67
C TYR A 218 9.85 5.37 2.78
N VAL A 219 8.76 5.49 3.53
CA VAL A 219 8.46 4.65 4.70
C VAL A 219 7.14 3.91 4.44
N ASP A 220 7.13 2.59 4.69
CA ASP A 220 5.95 1.74 4.54
C ASP A 220 5.23 1.47 5.87
N TYR A 221 4.26 0.55 5.84
CA TYR A 221 3.40 0.17 6.97
C TYR A 221 4.07 -0.73 8.02
N ASN A 222 5.14 -1.43 7.67
CA ASN A 222 5.73 -2.51 8.49
C ASN A 222 7.18 -2.23 8.93
N ILE A 223 7.88 -1.28 8.31
CA ILE A 223 9.33 -1.15 8.44
C ILE A 223 9.81 -0.92 9.86
N THR A 224 9.10 -0.12 10.66
CA THR A 224 9.41 0.09 12.08
C THR A 224 9.19 -1.17 12.91
N ARG A 225 8.10 -1.91 12.66
CA ARG A 225 7.86 -3.21 13.30
C ARG A 225 8.97 -4.21 12.94
N LYS A 226 9.41 -4.24 11.67
CA LYS A 226 10.51 -5.10 11.21
C LYS A 226 11.80 -4.81 11.98
N PHE A 227 12.16 -3.54 12.14
CA PHE A 227 13.43 -3.15 12.76
C PHE A 227 13.41 -3.19 14.29
N PHE A 228 12.29 -2.86 14.93
CA PHE A 228 12.23 -2.63 16.37
C PHE A 228 11.29 -3.59 17.12
N GLY A 229 10.53 -4.43 16.41
CA GLY A 229 9.46 -5.26 16.98
C GLY A 229 8.22 -4.45 17.38
N ALA A 230 7.27 -5.10 18.07
CA ALA A 230 6.00 -4.50 18.46
C ALA A 230 6.12 -3.34 19.47
N ARG A 231 7.20 -3.32 20.27
CA ARG A 231 7.46 -2.28 21.30
C ARG A 231 7.55 -0.85 20.74
N VAL A 232 7.82 -0.71 19.44
CA VAL A 232 7.88 0.61 18.80
C VAL A 232 6.55 1.37 18.90
N PHE A 233 5.44 0.63 18.95
CA PHE A 233 4.10 1.21 19.00
C PHE A 233 3.82 1.95 20.30
N GLU A 234 4.54 1.67 21.40
CA GLU A 234 4.41 2.40 22.67
C GLU A 234 4.73 3.90 22.52
N LYS A 235 5.49 4.27 21.47
CA LYS A 235 5.85 5.65 21.19
C LYS A 235 4.78 6.37 20.35
N TYR A 236 3.88 5.64 19.70
CA TYR A 236 2.95 6.22 18.71
C TYR A 236 1.88 7.12 19.32
N PRO A 237 1.35 6.87 20.54
CA PRO A 237 0.45 7.84 21.19
C PRO A 237 1.09 9.22 21.37
N LYS A 238 2.39 9.28 21.67
CA LYS A 238 3.13 10.55 21.79
C LYS A 238 3.31 11.20 20.43
N LEU A 239 3.63 10.43 19.38
CA LEU A 239 3.79 10.95 18.03
C LEU A 239 2.49 11.49 17.47
N TRP A 240 1.37 10.78 17.67
CA TRP A 240 0.04 11.24 17.29
C TRP A 240 -0.29 12.62 17.86
N LYS A 241 0.01 12.85 19.14
CA LYS A 241 -0.19 14.16 19.81
C LYS A 241 0.69 15.29 19.25
N LYS A 242 1.78 14.98 18.55
CA LYS A 242 2.62 15.99 17.88
C LYS A 242 2.04 16.44 16.53
N ILE A 243 1.11 15.68 15.96
CA ILE A 243 0.46 16.05 14.70
C ILE A 243 -0.47 17.22 14.97
N LYS A 244 -0.25 18.33 14.28
CA LYS A 244 -1.13 19.51 14.39
C LYS A 244 -2.23 19.42 13.33
N PHE A 245 -3.41 18.94 13.74
CA PHE A 245 -4.59 18.83 12.90
C PHE A 245 -5.21 20.19 12.58
N SER A 246 -6.07 20.24 11.56
CA SER A 246 -6.92 21.41 11.30
C SER A 246 -7.87 21.64 12.49
N THR A 247 -8.36 22.87 12.67
CA THR A 247 -9.28 23.18 13.77
C THR A 247 -10.54 22.32 13.75
N ALA A 248 -11.07 22.01 12.57
CA ALA A 248 -12.25 21.16 12.42
C ALA A 248 -11.96 19.72 12.90
N ILE A 249 -10.87 19.13 12.41
CA ILE A 249 -10.48 17.77 12.79
C ILE A 249 -10.06 17.68 14.26
N GLN A 250 -9.39 18.69 14.80
CA GLN A 250 -9.05 18.72 16.22
C GLN A 250 -10.30 18.71 17.10
N LYS A 251 -11.33 19.49 16.75
CA LYS A 251 -12.62 19.46 17.47
C LYS A 251 -13.26 18.08 17.45
N ILE A 252 -13.18 17.37 16.32
CA ILE A 252 -13.71 16.00 16.20
C ILE A 252 -12.92 15.03 17.07
N ILE A 253 -11.59 15.12 17.07
CA ILE A 253 -10.71 14.32 17.95
C ILE A 253 -11.08 14.57 19.42
N ASP A 254 -11.19 15.83 19.82
CA ASP A 254 -11.50 16.21 21.20
C ASP A 254 -12.90 15.72 21.61
N ASN A 255 -13.89 15.86 20.71
CA ASN A 255 -15.25 15.38 20.95
C ASN A 255 -15.31 13.86 21.09
N ALA A 256 -14.66 13.10 20.19
CA ALA A 256 -14.62 11.65 20.25
C ALA A 256 -14.01 11.15 21.58
N ASN A 257 -12.88 11.75 22.00
CA ASN A 257 -12.25 11.45 23.28
C ASN A 257 -13.17 11.79 24.46
N LYS A 258 -13.81 12.97 24.42
CA LYS A 258 -14.73 13.41 25.47
C LYS A 258 -15.90 12.43 25.63
N ILE A 259 -16.61 12.12 24.54
CA ILE A 259 -17.78 11.22 24.59
C ILE A 259 -17.34 9.84 25.10
N ALA A 260 -16.25 9.28 24.56
CA ALA A 260 -15.75 7.98 25.01
C ALA A 260 -15.45 7.97 26.52
N SER A 261 -14.81 9.03 27.05
CA SER A 261 -14.46 9.12 28.48
C SER A 261 -15.69 9.28 29.39
N VAL A 262 -16.72 10.01 28.95
CA VAL A 262 -17.93 10.27 29.73
C VAL A 262 -18.85 9.05 29.73
N VAL A 263 -19.05 8.42 28.58
CA VAL A 263 -19.94 7.26 28.44
C VAL A 263 -19.29 6.00 29.02
N PHE A 264 -17.97 5.85 28.87
CA PHE A 264 -17.22 4.66 29.27
C PHE A 264 -16.05 5.00 30.21
N PRO A 265 -16.32 5.43 31.47
CA PRO A 265 -15.26 5.78 32.42
C PRO A 265 -14.36 4.59 32.79
N LYS A 266 -14.88 3.35 32.69
CA LYS A 266 -14.11 2.10 32.88
C LYS A 266 -13.57 1.53 31.56
N LYS A 267 -13.54 2.35 30.50
CA LYS A 267 -13.28 1.94 29.10
C LYS A 267 -14.27 0.87 28.62
N PHE A 268 -14.12 0.46 27.36
CA PHE A 268 -14.94 -0.54 26.70
C PHE A 268 -14.06 -1.45 25.82
N ILE A 269 -14.58 -2.59 25.39
CA ILE A 269 -13.99 -3.45 24.38
C ILE A 269 -14.47 -2.99 23.01
N ALA A 270 -13.54 -2.72 22.10
CA ALA A 270 -13.86 -2.46 20.71
C ALA A 270 -13.74 -3.74 19.89
N ILE A 271 -14.77 -4.03 19.09
CA ILE A 271 -14.71 -5.09 18.07
C ILE A 271 -14.91 -4.42 16.71
N HIS A 272 -13.86 -4.42 15.89
CA HIS A 272 -13.89 -3.85 14.55
C HIS A 272 -14.08 -4.94 13.49
N ILE A 273 -15.28 -4.98 12.93
CA ILE A 273 -15.74 -5.90 11.89
C ILE A 273 -15.51 -5.24 10.54
N ARG A 274 -14.46 -5.66 9.83
CA ARG A 274 -14.18 -5.20 8.48
C ARG A 274 -14.89 -6.11 7.48
N SER A 275 -15.68 -5.54 6.59
CA SER A 275 -16.35 -6.29 5.51
C SER A 275 -16.38 -5.47 4.23
N GLY A 276 -17.09 -4.34 4.21
CA GLY A 276 -17.28 -3.36 3.13
C GLY A 276 -16.78 -3.78 1.74
N ASP A 277 -15.83 -3.06 1.17
CA ASP A 277 -15.27 -3.37 -0.16
C ASP A 277 -14.74 -4.82 -0.30
N ILE A 278 -14.16 -5.43 0.72
CA ILE A 278 -13.58 -6.78 0.64
C ILE A 278 -14.67 -7.84 0.37
N VAL A 279 -15.86 -7.66 0.92
CA VAL A 279 -16.99 -8.59 0.79
C VAL A 279 -17.93 -8.16 -0.34
N TYR A 280 -18.13 -6.87 -0.54
CA TYR A 280 -19.20 -6.33 -1.39
C TYR A 280 -18.70 -5.69 -2.71
N ASP A 281 -17.44 -5.21 -2.80
CA ASP A 281 -16.94 -4.61 -4.05
C ASP A 281 -16.55 -5.69 -5.05
N GLU A 282 -17.21 -5.68 -6.21
CA GLU A 282 -16.96 -6.61 -7.31
C GLU A 282 -15.50 -6.67 -7.77
N ARG A 283 -14.75 -5.57 -7.68
CA ARG A 283 -13.33 -5.53 -8.08
C ARG A 283 -12.45 -6.13 -7.01
N VAL A 284 -12.74 -5.89 -5.73
CA VAL A 284 -11.88 -6.31 -4.61
C VAL A 284 -12.13 -7.77 -4.23
N LYS A 285 -13.39 -8.20 -4.13
CA LYS A 285 -13.75 -9.55 -3.64
C LYS A 285 -13.21 -10.67 -4.54
N LYS A 286 -13.02 -10.38 -5.84
CA LYS A 286 -12.46 -11.32 -6.84
C LYS A 286 -10.96 -11.54 -6.71
N LEU A 287 -10.24 -10.66 -6.00
CA LEU A 287 -8.77 -10.74 -5.87
C LEU A 287 -8.32 -11.61 -4.69
N GLY A 288 -9.16 -11.83 -3.68
CA GLY A 288 -8.80 -12.60 -2.47
C GLY A 288 -7.77 -11.92 -1.56
N VAL A 289 -7.36 -10.68 -1.84
CA VAL A 289 -6.30 -9.94 -1.12
C VAL A 289 -6.71 -9.45 0.29
N GLY A 290 -7.97 -9.66 0.67
CA GLY A 290 -8.56 -9.19 1.92
C GLY A 290 -8.88 -10.28 2.96
N ILE A 291 -8.61 -11.55 2.68
CA ILE A 291 -9.13 -12.68 3.47
C ILE A 291 -8.79 -12.65 4.97
N GLY A 292 -7.59 -12.17 5.35
CA GLY A 292 -7.19 -12.02 6.76
C GLY A 292 -7.49 -10.62 7.33
N LYS A 293 -8.05 -9.72 6.51
CA LYS A 293 -8.45 -8.37 6.90
C LYS A 293 -9.93 -8.31 7.24
N ALA A 294 -10.77 -8.92 6.41
CA ALA A 294 -12.20 -9.03 6.66
C ALA A 294 -12.46 -10.02 7.79
N MET A 295 -13.36 -9.68 8.70
CA MET A 295 -13.74 -10.54 9.83
C MET A 295 -15.04 -11.27 9.46
N PRO A 296 -15.05 -12.62 9.43
CA PRO A 296 -16.30 -13.37 9.35
C PRO A 296 -17.25 -12.98 10.49
N ILE A 297 -18.54 -12.81 10.20
CA ILE A 297 -19.51 -12.33 11.19
C ILE A 297 -19.63 -13.28 12.38
N GLU A 298 -19.46 -14.59 12.14
CA GLU A 298 -19.46 -15.64 13.16
C GLU A 298 -18.32 -15.45 14.18
N ILE A 299 -17.16 -14.97 13.73
CA ILE A 299 -16.04 -14.64 14.63
C ILE A 299 -16.40 -13.42 15.49
N ALA A 300 -17.07 -12.41 14.92
CA ALA A 300 -17.52 -11.25 15.68
C ALA A 300 -18.53 -11.64 16.76
N MET A 301 -19.51 -12.49 16.42
CA MET A 301 -20.51 -13.02 17.35
C MET A 301 -19.85 -13.77 18.52
N HIS A 302 -18.87 -14.62 18.23
CA HIS A 302 -18.12 -15.32 19.26
C HIS A 302 -17.41 -14.35 20.20
N LEU A 303 -16.70 -13.36 19.66
CA LEU A 303 -16.01 -12.34 20.44
C LEU A 303 -16.96 -11.50 21.29
N ILE A 304 -18.16 -11.19 20.79
CA ILE A 304 -19.21 -10.49 21.55
C ILE A 304 -19.60 -11.34 22.76
N GLU A 305 -19.99 -12.60 22.56
CA GLU A 305 -20.39 -13.51 23.64
C GLU A 305 -19.28 -13.68 24.68
N GLU A 306 -18.03 -13.92 24.26
CA GLU A 306 -16.89 -14.11 25.17
C GLU A 306 -16.58 -12.89 26.04
N ASN A 307 -16.87 -11.67 25.57
CA ASN A 307 -16.63 -10.46 26.33
C ASN A 307 -17.85 -10.06 27.18
N LEU A 308 -19.07 -10.37 26.74
CA LEU A 308 -20.27 -10.21 27.56
C LEU A 308 -20.24 -11.12 28.79
N THR A 309 -19.74 -12.35 28.69
CA THR A 309 -19.58 -13.23 29.87
C THR A 309 -18.59 -12.68 30.90
N LYS A 310 -17.68 -11.80 30.49
CA LYS A 310 -16.74 -11.07 31.36
C LYS A 310 -17.30 -9.76 31.88
N ASN A 311 -18.58 -9.48 31.62
CA ASN A 311 -19.28 -8.24 31.99
C ASN A 311 -18.62 -6.97 31.41
N GLU A 312 -18.00 -7.09 30.24
CA GLU A 312 -17.40 -5.97 29.54
C GLU A 312 -18.45 -5.17 28.76
N LYS A 313 -18.28 -3.85 28.68
CA LYS A 313 -19.04 -3.02 27.73
C LYS A 313 -18.40 -3.14 26.36
N ILE A 314 -19.21 -3.31 25.33
CA ILE A 314 -18.75 -3.55 23.95
C ILE A 314 -19.28 -2.45 23.04
N VAL A 315 -18.40 -1.93 22.20
CA VAL A 315 -18.77 -1.05 21.07
C VAL A 315 -18.29 -1.70 19.78
N LEU A 316 -19.21 -1.90 18.84
CA LEU A 316 -18.89 -2.43 17.52
C LEU A 316 -18.58 -1.31 16.53
N PHE A 317 -17.59 -1.56 15.69
CA PHE A 317 -17.15 -0.69 14.61
C PHE A 317 -17.10 -1.50 13.33
N GLY A 318 -17.33 -0.86 12.18
CA GLY A 318 -17.29 -1.55 10.91
C GLY A 318 -17.88 -0.71 9.79
N ASP A 319 -17.73 -1.22 8.57
CA ASP A 319 -18.15 -0.58 7.33
C ASP A 319 -19.39 -1.23 6.70
N ASP A 320 -20.02 -2.17 7.41
CA ASP A 320 -21.30 -2.79 7.07
C ASP A 320 -22.33 -2.44 8.16
N PHE A 321 -23.04 -1.33 7.98
CA PHE A 321 -23.91 -0.75 9.01
C PHE A 321 -25.11 -1.63 9.31
N THR A 322 -25.64 -2.34 8.32
CA THR A 322 -26.75 -3.27 8.52
C THR A 322 -26.34 -4.38 9.48
N SER A 323 -25.22 -5.07 9.21
CA SER A 323 -24.72 -6.14 10.08
C SER A 323 -24.43 -5.64 11.51
N LEU A 324 -23.91 -4.42 11.66
CA LEU A 324 -23.70 -3.82 12.99
C LEU A 324 -25.00 -3.63 13.75
N ARG A 325 -26.04 -3.09 13.10
CA ARG A 325 -27.35 -2.85 13.72
C ARG A 325 -28.06 -4.16 14.08
N GLU A 326 -27.90 -5.19 13.25
CA GLU A 326 -28.41 -6.54 13.54
C GLU A 326 -27.72 -7.15 14.78
N LEU A 327 -26.39 -7.09 14.84
CA LEU A 327 -25.64 -7.56 16.02
C LEU A 327 -25.98 -6.77 17.28
N LYS A 328 -26.16 -5.46 17.18
CA LYS A 328 -26.66 -4.63 18.28
C LYS A 328 -28.01 -5.11 18.79
N LYS A 329 -28.97 -5.33 17.89
CA LYS A 329 -30.30 -5.83 18.26
C LYS A 329 -30.23 -7.20 18.92
N GLN A 330 -29.39 -8.09 18.41
CA GLN A 330 -29.25 -9.45 18.90
C GLN A 330 -28.59 -9.54 20.29
N TYR A 331 -27.55 -8.75 20.53
CA TYR A 331 -26.71 -8.87 21.73
C TYR A 331 -26.85 -7.73 22.75
N GLY A 332 -27.60 -6.67 22.42
CA GLY A 332 -27.75 -5.50 23.30
C GLY A 332 -26.44 -4.71 23.49
N VAL A 333 -25.53 -4.77 22.52
CA VAL A 333 -24.26 -4.03 22.52
C VAL A 333 -24.40 -2.66 21.84
N SER A 334 -23.46 -1.75 22.07
CA SER A 334 -23.44 -0.46 21.37
C SER A 334 -22.75 -0.58 20.02
N ILE A 335 -23.12 0.30 19.08
CA ILE A 335 -22.41 0.49 17.82
C ILE A 335 -21.89 1.92 17.77
N ILE A 336 -20.87 2.17 16.94
CA ILE A 336 -20.29 3.52 16.87
C ILE A 336 -21.29 4.60 16.42
N GLU A 337 -22.32 4.22 15.65
CA GLU A 337 -23.42 5.13 15.26
C GLU A 337 -24.19 5.69 16.46
N ASP A 338 -24.14 5.03 17.62
CA ASP A 338 -24.81 5.51 18.85
C ASP A 338 -24.14 6.77 19.43
N PHE A 339 -22.94 7.10 18.97
CA PHE A 339 -22.10 8.17 19.55
C PHE A 339 -21.67 9.22 18.52
N ILE A 340 -21.92 8.98 17.23
CA ILE A 340 -21.58 9.91 16.14
C ILE A 340 -22.71 10.93 16.00
N ASP A 341 -22.34 12.21 15.85
CA ASP A 341 -23.28 13.26 15.43
C ASP A 341 -23.70 13.01 13.97
N GLU A 342 -25.00 13.01 13.70
CA GLU A 342 -25.58 12.73 12.37
C GLU A 342 -25.04 13.65 11.26
N ASN A 343 -24.53 14.82 11.60
CA ASN A 343 -23.94 15.75 10.65
C ASN A 343 -22.50 15.37 10.23
N LEU A 344 -21.83 14.49 10.98
CA LEU A 344 -20.49 14.04 10.64
C LEU A 344 -20.55 13.04 9.48
N SER A 345 -19.84 13.38 8.42
CA SER A 345 -19.73 12.54 7.24
C SER A 345 -18.30 12.47 6.72
N GLY A 346 -18.06 11.59 5.75
CA GLY A 346 -16.78 11.55 5.06
C GLY A 346 -15.60 11.29 6.00
N ILE A 347 -14.56 12.12 5.85
CA ILE A 347 -13.33 12.00 6.63
C ILE A 347 -13.51 12.34 8.11
N GLU A 348 -14.47 13.20 8.42
CA GLU A 348 -14.76 13.64 9.80
C GLU A 348 -15.31 12.48 10.62
N ARG A 349 -16.27 11.74 10.04
CA ARG A 349 -16.78 10.49 10.62
C ARG A 349 -15.66 9.46 10.80
N ILE A 350 -14.81 9.24 9.79
CA ILE A 350 -13.68 8.30 9.89
C ILE A 350 -12.73 8.67 11.04
N VAL A 351 -12.38 9.95 11.19
CA VAL A 351 -11.53 10.41 12.28
C VAL A 351 -12.22 10.16 13.62
N PHE A 352 -13.50 10.52 13.74
CA PHE A 352 -14.28 10.28 14.95
C PHE A 352 -14.24 8.80 15.35
N GLU A 353 -14.56 7.90 14.42
CA GLU A 353 -14.61 6.46 14.66
C GLU A 353 -13.26 5.90 15.13
N ILE A 354 -12.16 6.25 14.45
CA ILE A 354 -10.82 5.79 14.81
C ILE A 354 -10.40 6.32 16.20
N VAL A 355 -10.65 7.60 16.47
CA VAL A 355 -10.27 8.22 17.75
C VAL A 355 -11.12 7.68 18.88
N PHE A 356 -12.44 7.53 18.67
CA PHE A 356 -13.32 6.92 19.66
C PHE A 356 -12.86 5.49 19.99
N MET A 357 -12.60 4.67 18.97
CA MET A 357 -12.08 3.31 19.14
C MET A 357 -10.74 3.29 19.90
N SER A 358 -9.88 4.29 19.71
CA SER A 358 -8.58 4.38 20.40
C SER A 358 -8.69 4.53 21.92
N ASN A 359 -9.87 4.87 22.45
CA ASN A 359 -10.13 4.96 23.89
C ASN A 359 -10.49 3.60 24.53
N ALA A 360 -10.60 2.54 23.72
CA ALA A 360 -10.93 1.20 24.19
C ALA A 360 -9.87 0.63 25.14
N LYS A 361 -10.29 -0.35 25.95
CA LYS A 361 -9.42 -1.19 26.79
C LYS A 361 -8.59 -2.13 25.92
N ASP A 362 -9.25 -2.78 24.97
CA ASP A 362 -8.66 -3.65 23.96
C ASP A 362 -9.47 -3.52 22.66
N ILE A 363 -8.79 -3.75 21.53
CA ILE A 363 -9.38 -3.70 20.19
C ILE A 363 -9.21 -5.08 19.55
N PHE A 364 -10.30 -5.74 19.21
CA PHE A 364 -10.32 -6.96 18.42
C PHE A 364 -10.62 -6.64 16.96
N SER A 365 -9.87 -7.22 16.03
CA SER A 365 -10.08 -6.97 14.61
C SER A 365 -9.48 -8.07 13.73
N GLY A 366 -9.77 -8.04 12.43
CA GLY A 366 -8.86 -8.61 11.43
C GLY A 366 -7.66 -7.70 11.18
N GLY A 367 -6.95 -7.89 10.07
CA GLY A 367 -5.85 -7.02 9.62
C GLY A 367 -6.23 -5.61 9.13
N SER A 368 -7.30 -5.00 9.64
CA SER A 368 -7.80 -3.68 9.25
C SER A 368 -6.84 -2.55 9.61
N SER A 369 -6.59 -1.63 8.66
CA SER A 369 -5.79 -0.42 8.90
C SER A 369 -6.44 0.53 9.90
N PHE A 370 -7.77 0.59 9.98
CA PHE A 370 -8.48 1.47 10.91
C PHE A 370 -8.25 1.01 12.36
N ALA A 371 -8.46 -0.28 12.62
CA ALA A 371 -8.23 -0.87 13.93
C ALA A 371 -6.75 -0.76 14.35
N LYS A 372 -5.80 -0.97 13.42
CA LYS A 372 -4.37 -0.79 13.69
C LYS A 372 -4.05 0.64 14.10
N VAL A 373 -4.51 1.64 13.35
CA VAL A 373 -4.27 3.05 13.72
C VAL A 373 -4.89 3.38 15.07
N ALA A 374 -6.14 3.00 15.32
CA ALA A 374 -6.79 3.21 16.63
C ALA A 374 -5.98 2.58 17.77
N ALA A 375 -5.50 1.34 17.60
CA ALA A 375 -4.68 0.65 18.60
C ALA A 375 -3.33 1.34 18.82
N TYR A 376 -2.68 1.79 17.74
CA TYR A 376 -1.39 2.47 17.83
C TYR A 376 -1.47 3.82 18.52
N ILE A 377 -2.47 4.64 18.20
CA ILE A 377 -2.57 6.01 18.74
C ILE A 377 -3.11 6.04 20.17
N GLY A 378 -3.94 5.06 20.54
CA GLY A 378 -4.59 5.00 21.85
C GLY A 378 -3.91 4.05 22.84
N LEU A 379 -3.61 2.83 22.40
CA LEU A 379 -3.14 1.75 23.27
C LEU A 379 -1.62 1.53 23.18
N GLY A 380 -0.97 2.07 22.15
CA GLY A 380 0.47 1.88 21.91
C GLY A 380 0.87 0.44 21.64
N LYS A 381 -0.04 -0.38 21.10
CA LYS A 381 0.16 -1.81 20.81
C LYS A 381 -0.68 -2.24 19.60
N GLU A 382 -0.47 -3.47 19.11
CA GLU A 382 -1.32 -4.03 18.06
C GLU A 382 -2.72 -4.37 18.57
N PRO A 383 -3.74 -4.34 17.68
CA PRO A 383 -5.01 -5.00 17.93
C PRO A 383 -4.83 -6.49 18.23
N LYS A 384 -5.78 -7.07 18.95
CA LYS A 384 -5.91 -8.53 19.10
C LYS A 384 -6.51 -9.09 17.81
N PHE A 385 -5.64 -9.58 16.93
CA PHE A 385 -6.07 -10.17 15.67
C PHE A 385 -6.74 -11.52 15.90
N TYR A 386 -7.98 -11.71 15.44
CA TYR A 386 -8.69 -12.98 15.61
C TYR A 386 -7.96 -14.16 14.96
N THR A 387 -7.21 -13.88 13.88
CA THR A 387 -6.39 -14.86 13.15
C THR A 387 -5.19 -15.37 13.94
N VAL A 388 -4.81 -14.65 15.01
CA VAL A 388 -3.72 -15.03 15.93
C VAL A 388 -4.29 -15.50 17.27
N LEU A 389 -5.41 -14.92 17.70
CA LEU A 389 -6.08 -15.27 18.95
C LEU A 389 -6.62 -16.70 18.94
N PHE A 390 -7.14 -17.16 17.80
CA PHE A 390 -7.73 -18.47 17.63
C PHE A 390 -6.91 -19.30 16.63
N SER A 391 -6.68 -20.58 16.94
CA SER A 391 -6.09 -21.53 15.98
C SER A 391 -7.01 -21.74 14.77
N ASN A 392 -6.48 -22.29 13.67
CA ASN A 392 -7.31 -22.57 12.49
C ASN A 392 -8.50 -23.49 12.83
N GLU A 393 -8.30 -24.47 13.72
CA GLU A 393 -9.36 -25.38 14.17
C GLU A 393 -10.41 -24.66 15.04
N GLN A 394 -9.97 -23.81 15.97
CA GLN A 394 -10.89 -22.99 16.78
C GLN A 394 -11.73 -22.08 15.89
N GLN A 395 -11.11 -21.45 14.89
CA GLN A 395 -11.84 -20.61 13.93
C GLN A 395 -12.87 -21.42 13.15
N LEU A 396 -12.53 -22.63 12.66
CA LEU A 396 -13.49 -23.51 11.99
C LEU A 396 -14.67 -23.89 12.91
N ASN A 397 -14.39 -24.23 14.16
CA ASN A 397 -15.43 -24.56 15.14
C ASN A 397 -16.36 -23.37 15.41
N ILE A 398 -15.81 -22.15 15.45
CA ILE A 398 -16.60 -20.92 15.57
C ILE A 398 -17.51 -20.75 14.34
N LEU A 399 -16.97 -20.85 13.12
CA LEU A 399 -17.79 -20.74 11.90
C LEU A 399 -18.95 -21.75 11.90
N GLN A 400 -18.67 -22.99 12.30
CA GLN A 400 -19.69 -24.05 12.38
C GLN A 400 -20.74 -23.78 13.47
N LYS A 401 -20.33 -23.27 14.63
CA LYS A 401 -21.24 -22.94 15.75
C LYS A 401 -22.35 -21.97 15.31
N TYR A 402 -22.04 -21.04 14.40
CA TYR A 402 -22.95 -19.99 13.97
C TYR A 402 -23.40 -20.15 12.50
N ASP A 403 -23.35 -21.36 11.94
CA ASP A 403 -23.60 -21.59 10.51
C ASP A 403 -25.01 -21.14 10.06
N ASN A 404 -25.99 -21.20 10.96
CA ASN A 404 -27.41 -20.89 10.68
C ASN A 404 -27.79 -19.41 10.81
N THR A 405 -26.83 -18.49 10.94
CA THR A 405 -27.13 -17.06 11.10
C THR A 405 -27.64 -16.41 9.82
N THR A 406 -28.64 -15.54 9.95
CA THR A 406 -29.26 -14.83 8.83
C THR A 406 -28.59 -13.46 8.63
N PHE A 407 -27.51 -13.45 7.85
CA PHE A 407 -26.86 -12.22 7.34
C PHE A 407 -26.87 -12.20 5.81
N HIS A 408 -26.42 -11.11 5.20
CA HIS A 408 -26.35 -10.98 3.75
C HIS A 408 -25.61 -12.16 3.08
N ASN A 409 -26.10 -12.63 1.93
CA ASN A 409 -25.52 -13.78 1.21
C ASN A 409 -24.01 -13.63 0.95
N LEU A 410 -23.55 -12.41 0.64
CA LEU A 410 -22.12 -12.13 0.44
C LEU A 410 -21.28 -12.31 1.71
N GLN A 411 -21.81 -12.00 2.89
CA GLN A 411 -21.11 -12.31 4.16
C GLN A 411 -20.99 -13.81 4.33
N LYS A 412 -22.09 -14.55 4.06
CA LYS A 412 -22.07 -16.01 4.14
C LYS A 412 -21.13 -16.65 3.13
N ALA A 413 -21.10 -16.15 1.89
CA ALA A 413 -20.16 -16.58 0.87
C ALA A 413 -18.71 -16.32 1.31
N HIS A 414 -18.43 -15.15 1.90
CA HIS A 414 -17.13 -14.84 2.46
C HIS A 414 -16.75 -15.80 3.61
N SER A 415 -17.65 -16.11 4.54
CA SER A 415 -17.39 -17.06 5.63
C SER A 415 -17.11 -18.48 5.13
N LEU A 416 -17.85 -18.96 4.14
CA LEU A 416 -17.61 -20.25 3.47
C LEU A 416 -16.25 -20.27 2.76
N TYR A 417 -15.91 -19.20 2.05
CA TYR A 417 -14.60 -19.03 1.43
C TYR A 417 -13.48 -19.02 2.49
N TYR A 418 -13.61 -18.24 3.56
CA TYR A 418 -12.66 -18.20 4.66
C TYR A 418 -12.48 -19.58 5.28
N GLY A 419 -13.59 -20.29 5.54
CA GLY A 419 -13.60 -21.66 6.04
C GLY A 419 -12.88 -22.64 5.10
N SER A 420 -13.06 -22.52 3.77
CA SER A 420 -12.36 -23.36 2.80
C SER A 420 -10.83 -23.19 2.87
N VAL A 421 -10.36 -21.98 3.15
CA VAL A 421 -8.93 -21.69 3.32
C VAL A 421 -8.40 -22.24 4.62
N LEU A 422 -9.19 -22.19 5.70
CA LEU A 422 -8.84 -22.84 6.96
C LEU A 422 -8.77 -24.37 6.82
N LEU A 423 -9.78 -24.98 6.19
CA LEU A 423 -9.81 -26.42 5.89
C LEU A 423 -8.58 -26.85 5.08
N PHE A 424 -8.20 -26.04 4.08
CA PHE A 424 -6.97 -26.29 3.33
C PHE A 424 -5.72 -26.26 4.21
N ARG A 425 -5.62 -25.29 5.13
CA ARG A 425 -4.47 -25.15 6.06
C ARG A 425 -4.40 -26.25 7.10
N THR A 426 -5.52 -26.85 7.49
CA THR A 426 -5.57 -27.98 8.43
C THR A 426 -5.42 -29.34 7.74
N GLY A 427 -5.27 -29.38 6.41
CA GLY A 427 -5.15 -30.62 5.66
C GLY A 427 -6.44 -31.43 5.59
N ALA A 428 -7.61 -30.77 5.70
CA ALA A 428 -8.90 -31.43 5.64
C ALA A 428 -9.18 -32.10 4.28
N ASN A 429 -10.19 -32.97 4.26
CA ASN A 429 -10.62 -33.66 3.04
C ASN A 429 -11.02 -32.64 1.95
N ILE A 430 -10.53 -32.89 0.73
CA ILE A 430 -10.82 -32.10 -0.47
C ILE A 430 -12.33 -31.92 -0.72
N GLU A 431 -13.16 -32.92 -0.43
CA GLU A 431 -14.61 -32.85 -0.62
C GLU A 431 -15.26 -31.77 0.23
N LEU A 432 -14.79 -31.58 1.48
CA LEU A 432 -15.26 -30.52 2.36
C LEU A 432 -14.87 -29.14 1.84
N ILE A 433 -13.62 -28.99 1.38
CA ILE A 433 -13.13 -27.74 0.79
C ILE A 433 -13.97 -27.37 -0.44
N LEU A 434 -14.19 -28.34 -1.34
CA LEU A 434 -14.98 -28.16 -2.55
C LEU A 434 -16.45 -27.86 -2.24
N SER A 435 -17.03 -28.50 -1.22
CA SER A 435 -18.40 -28.23 -0.77
C SER A 435 -18.56 -26.76 -0.35
N ASN A 436 -17.68 -26.25 0.52
CA ASN A 436 -17.73 -24.86 0.96
C ASN A 436 -17.59 -23.87 -0.21
N LEU A 437 -16.63 -24.10 -1.11
CA LEU A 437 -16.42 -23.23 -2.27
C LEU A 437 -17.62 -23.25 -3.24
N LYS A 438 -18.23 -24.42 -3.47
CA LYS A 438 -19.44 -24.55 -4.30
C LYS A 438 -20.61 -23.80 -3.68
N GLN A 439 -20.81 -23.89 -2.36
CA GLN A 439 -21.84 -23.13 -1.67
C GLN A 439 -21.57 -21.62 -1.71
N ALA A 440 -20.33 -21.18 -1.52
CA ALA A 440 -19.95 -19.77 -1.67
C ALA A 440 -20.29 -19.25 -3.09
N SER A 441 -19.99 -20.04 -4.12
CA SER A 441 -20.30 -19.71 -5.51
C SER A 441 -21.81 -19.62 -5.80
N ILE A 442 -22.65 -20.40 -5.10
CA ILE A 442 -24.11 -20.31 -5.23
C ILE A 442 -24.63 -18.98 -4.64
N LEU A 443 -24.07 -18.57 -3.50
CA LEU A 443 -24.46 -17.36 -2.77
C LEU A 443 -23.94 -16.07 -3.43
N ASP A 444 -22.81 -16.14 -4.13
CA ASP A 444 -22.15 -15.02 -4.80
C ASP A 444 -21.68 -15.44 -6.21
N LYS A 445 -22.66 -15.49 -7.12
CA LYS A 445 -22.51 -16.04 -8.48
C LYS A 445 -21.58 -15.22 -9.37
N THR A 446 -21.34 -13.95 -9.06
CA THR A 446 -20.46 -13.07 -9.85
C THR A 446 -18.99 -13.22 -9.48
N ASN A 447 -18.70 -13.89 -8.35
CA ASN A 447 -17.34 -14.01 -7.83
C ASN A 447 -16.62 -15.25 -8.37
N CYS A 448 -15.97 -15.03 -9.50
CA CYS A 448 -15.06 -15.96 -10.19
C CYS A 448 -13.90 -16.50 -9.35
N LEU A 449 -13.55 -15.88 -8.21
CA LEU A 449 -12.50 -16.40 -7.33
C LEU A 449 -12.85 -17.80 -6.83
N TYR A 450 -14.12 -18.08 -6.55
CA TYR A 450 -14.53 -19.39 -6.02
C TYR A 450 -14.37 -20.50 -7.06
N GLU A 451 -14.78 -20.26 -8.31
CA GLU A 451 -14.55 -21.20 -9.42
C GLU A 451 -13.04 -21.46 -9.62
N LEU A 452 -12.22 -20.41 -9.55
CA LEU A 452 -10.77 -20.53 -9.67
C LEU A 452 -10.18 -21.41 -8.56
N LEU A 453 -10.63 -21.21 -7.32
CA LEU A 453 -10.19 -21.99 -6.18
C LEU A 453 -10.65 -23.43 -6.27
N ILE A 454 -11.86 -23.70 -6.78
CA ILE A 454 -12.33 -25.05 -7.07
C ILE A 454 -11.39 -25.72 -8.09
N ILE A 455 -11.06 -25.04 -9.19
CA ILE A 455 -10.12 -25.57 -10.19
C ILE A 455 -8.74 -25.81 -9.55
N TYR A 456 -8.24 -24.87 -8.76
CA TYR A 456 -6.96 -24.99 -8.06
C TYR A 456 -6.92 -26.22 -7.15
N MET A 457 -7.99 -26.44 -6.39
CA MET A 457 -8.17 -27.62 -5.53
C MET A 457 -8.23 -28.91 -6.34
N CYS A 458 -8.98 -28.95 -7.44
CA CYS A 458 -9.04 -30.10 -8.34
C CYS A 458 -7.70 -30.39 -9.03
N LEU A 459 -6.93 -29.36 -9.42
CA LEU A 459 -5.60 -29.52 -10.03
C LEU A 459 -4.64 -30.23 -9.07
N ARG A 460 -4.62 -29.78 -7.81
CA ARG A 460 -3.81 -30.40 -6.76
C ARG A 460 -4.18 -31.86 -6.50
N SER A 461 -5.46 -32.19 -6.61
CA SER A 461 -5.99 -33.54 -6.40
C SER A 461 -6.07 -34.37 -7.69
N ARG A 462 -5.51 -33.88 -8.81
CA ARG A 462 -5.53 -34.53 -10.13
C ARG A 462 -6.92 -34.90 -10.65
N MET A 463 -7.95 -34.15 -10.25
CA MET A 463 -9.35 -34.35 -10.64
C MET A 463 -9.67 -33.72 -12.00
N TYR A 464 -8.95 -34.09 -13.06
CA TYR A 464 -9.00 -33.39 -14.35
C TYR A 464 -10.37 -33.43 -15.04
N LEU A 465 -11.10 -34.54 -14.92
CA LEU A 465 -12.45 -34.66 -15.48
C LEU A 465 -13.44 -33.67 -14.85
N GLU A 466 -13.29 -33.39 -13.55
CA GLU A 466 -14.13 -32.40 -12.86
C GLU A 466 -13.81 -30.99 -13.37
N ILE A 467 -12.53 -30.69 -13.60
CA ILE A 467 -12.10 -29.40 -14.18
C ILE A 467 -12.69 -29.21 -15.57
N GLU A 468 -12.68 -30.24 -16.42
CA GLU A 468 -13.32 -30.19 -17.74
C GLU A 468 -14.81 -29.81 -17.66
N ARG A 469 -15.54 -30.39 -16.69
CA ARG A 469 -16.96 -30.10 -16.49
C ARG A 469 -17.18 -28.67 -16.04
N ILE A 470 -16.37 -28.18 -15.10
CA ILE A 470 -16.44 -26.80 -14.62
C ILE A 470 -16.17 -25.82 -15.76
N LEU A 471 -15.06 -26.01 -16.50
CA LEU A 471 -14.67 -25.13 -17.60
C LEU A 471 -15.67 -25.12 -18.77
N LYS A 472 -16.50 -26.15 -18.93
CA LYS A 472 -17.55 -26.18 -19.96
C LYS A 472 -18.56 -25.02 -19.79
N ASN A 473 -18.90 -24.70 -18.55
CA ASN A 473 -19.94 -23.74 -18.20
C ASN A 473 -19.40 -22.48 -17.50
N SER A 474 -18.08 -22.37 -17.36
CA SER A 474 -17.46 -21.32 -16.54
C SER A 474 -17.60 -19.92 -17.14
N ILE A 475 -17.63 -18.94 -16.23
CA ILE A 475 -17.63 -17.50 -16.50
C ILE A 475 -16.27 -16.95 -16.97
N PHE A 476 -15.21 -17.77 -17.06
CA PHE A 476 -13.90 -17.38 -17.62
C PHE A 476 -13.92 -16.99 -19.12
N LYS A 477 -15.11 -16.79 -19.70
CA LYS A 477 -15.33 -16.21 -21.03
C LYS A 477 -15.31 -14.68 -21.03
N CYS A 478 -15.25 -14.01 -19.88
CA CYS A 478 -15.09 -12.55 -19.76
C CYS A 478 -13.61 -12.15 -19.65
N GLU A 479 -13.14 -11.29 -20.56
CA GLU A 479 -11.76 -10.76 -20.59
C GLU A 479 -11.35 -10.08 -19.26
N ASP A 480 -12.28 -9.36 -18.62
CA ASP A 480 -12.09 -8.63 -17.35
C ASP A 480 -11.49 -9.48 -16.21
N TYR A 481 -11.82 -10.77 -16.15
CA TYR A 481 -11.36 -11.62 -15.05
C TYR A 481 -9.86 -11.93 -15.16
N LEU A 482 -9.41 -12.20 -16.38
CA LEU A 482 -8.08 -12.73 -16.63
C LEU A 482 -7.02 -11.62 -16.59
N GLU A 483 -7.41 -10.38 -16.87
CA GLU A 483 -6.62 -9.19 -16.56
C GLU A 483 -6.38 -9.07 -15.04
N ASN A 484 -7.39 -9.39 -14.23
CA ASN A 484 -7.33 -9.29 -12.77
C ASN A 484 -6.65 -10.49 -12.08
N PHE A 485 -6.55 -11.66 -12.74
CA PHE A 485 -5.93 -12.87 -12.18
C PHE A 485 -4.52 -12.61 -11.65
N HIS A 486 -3.73 -11.79 -12.35
CA HIS A 486 -2.34 -11.47 -11.97
C HIS A 486 -2.22 -10.66 -10.68
N TYR A 487 -3.28 -9.93 -10.31
CA TYR A 487 -3.37 -9.20 -9.05
C TYR A 487 -4.00 -10.05 -7.93
N GLY A 488 -4.51 -11.25 -8.26
CA GLY A 488 -5.15 -12.15 -7.32
C GLY A 488 -4.16 -12.84 -6.39
N PHE A 489 -4.58 -13.10 -5.15
CA PHE A 489 -3.74 -13.67 -4.09
C PHE A 489 -3.15 -15.06 -4.42
N TYR A 490 -3.88 -15.89 -5.19
CA TYR A 490 -3.50 -17.29 -5.45
C TYR A 490 -2.78 -17.52 -6.79
N HIS A 491 -2.51 -16.47 -7.57
CA HIS A 491 -2.07 -16.61 -8.94
C HIS A 491 -0.72 -17.35 -9.07
N LEU A 492 0.23 -17.09 -8.18
CA LEU A 492 1.53 -17.77 -8.16
C LEU A 492 1.40 -19.26 -7.80
N ASP A 493 0.55 -19.59 -6.83
CA ASP A 493 0.37 -20.97 -6.37
C ASP A 493 -0.31 -21.84 -7.41
N ILE A 494 -1.27 -21.26 -8.14
CA ILE A 494 -1.92 -21.91 -9.29
C ILE A 494 -0.89 -22.16 -10.40
N LYS A 495 -0.09 -21.15 -10.76
CA LYS A 495 0.97 -21.29 -11.77
C LYS A 495 1.99 -22.37 -11.38
N LYS A 496 2.45 -22.37 -10.13
CA LYS A 496 3.38 -23.39 -9.59
C LYS A 496 2.78 -24.79 -9.65
N THR A 497 1.47 -24.90 -9.42
CA THR A 497 0.76 -26.18 -9.49
C THR A 497 0.65 -26.67 -10.93
N ILE A 498 0.24 -25.78 -11.85
CA ILE A 498 0.16 -26.08 -13.29
C ILE A 498 1.52 -26.52 -13.85
N ALA A 499 2.61 -25.84 -13.49
CA ALA A 499 3.96 -26.15 -13.96
C ALA A 499 4.45 -27.55 -13.55
N LYS A 500 3.82 -28.19 -12.57
CA LYS A 500 4.15 -29.54 -12.10
C LYS A 500 3.35 -30.65 -12.80
N ILE A 501 2.41 -30.30 -13.69
CA ILE A 501 1.54 -31.27 -14.35
C ILE A 501 2.20 -31.70 -15.67
N PRO A 502 2.46 -33.01 -15.89
CA PRO A 502 2.93 -33.50 -17.17
C PRO A 502 1.94 -33.20 -18.30
N ILE A 503 2.43 -32.73 -19.45
CA ILE A 503 1.58 -32.32 -20.58
C ILE A 503 0.68 -33.47 -21.07
N ASP A 504 1.19 -34.70 -21.05
CA ASP A 504 0.45 -35.89 -21.50
C ASP A 504 -0.80 -36.16 -20.65
N ASN A 505 -0.77 -35.76 -19.37
CA ASN A 505 -1.92 -35.89 -18.47
C ASN A 505 -3.04 -34.90 -18.78
N ILE A 506 -2.73 -33.78 -19.45
CA ILE A 506 -3.72 -32.73 -19.78
C ILE A 506 -4.15 -32.73 -21.25
N ASN A 507 -3.40 -33.38 -22.14
CA ASN A 507 -3.71 -33.45 -23.58
C ASN A 507 -5.08 -34.08 -23.88
N ARG A 508 -5.57 -34.95 -22.99
CA ARG A 508 -6.90 -35.60 -23.09
C ARG A 508 -8.06 -34.72 -22.60
N PHE A 509 -7.76 -33.52 -22.08
CA PHE A 509 -8.71 -32.59 -21.48
C PHE A 509 -8.60 -31.23 -22.20
N PRO A 510 -9.31 -31.03 -23.34
CA PRO A 510 -9.12 -29.88 -24.21
C PRO A 510 -9.37 -28.52 -23.57
N ARG A 511 -10.35 -28.41 -22.67
CA ARG A 511 -10.67 -27.15 -21.99
C ARG A 511 -9.63 -26.83 -20.93
N LEU A 512 -9.21 -27.84 -20.16
CA LEU A 512 -8.11 -27.70 -19.20
C LEU A 512 -6.83 -27.27 -19.91
N LEU A 513 -6.50 -27.89 -21.04
CA LEU A 513 -5.35 -27.51 -21.85
C LEU A 513 -5.44 -26.05 -22.32
N ASN A 514 -6.61 -25.61 -22.81
CA ASN A 514 -6.83 -24.23 -23.22
C ASN A 514 -6.70 -23.24 -22.06
N PHE A 515 -7.28 -23.57 -20.90
CA PHE A 515 -7.15 -22.77 -19.67
C PHE A 515 -5.67 -22.62 -19.25
N ILE A 516 -4.91 -23.72 -19.22
CA ILE A 516 -3.48 -23.70 -18.89
C ILE A 516 -2.69 -22.83 -19.88
N ARG A 517 -2.90 -23.04 -21.19
CA ARG A 517 -2.24 -22.24 -22.25
C ARG A 517 -2.52 -20.76 -22.09
N PHE A 518 -3.76 -20.41 -21.77
CA PHE A 518 -4.17 -19.02 -21.56
C PHE A 518 -3.46 -18.39 -20.36
N ILE A 519 -3.46 -19.06 -19.20
CA ILE A 519 -2.77 -18.57 -17.98
C ILE A 519 -1.26 -18.41 -18.23
N GLN A 520 -0.66 -19.30 -19.02
CA GLN A 520 0.75 -19.24 -19.40
C GLN A 520 1.06 -18.11 -20.39
N SER A 521 0.22 -17.85 -21.39
CA SER A 521 0.46 -16.77 -22.36
C SER A 521 0.41 -15.38 -21.74
N ASN A 522 -0.53 -15.13 -20.83
CA ASN A 522 -0.58 -13.86 -20.10
C ASN A 522 0.59 -13.72 -19.12
N PHE A 523 1.10 -14.84 -18.59
CA PHE A 523 2.30 -14.81 -17.76
C PHE A 523 3.58 -14.51 -18.54
N TYR A 524 3.70 -14.99 -19.78
CA TYR A 524 4.83 -14.66 -20.64
C TYR A 524 4.91 -13.16 -20.93
N GLN A 525 3.76 -12.50 -21.15
CA GLN A 525 3.72 -11.05 -21.33
C GLN A 525 4.22 -10.29 -20.09
N ILE A 526 3.77 -10.68 -18.89
CA ILE A 526 4.20 -10.02 -17.64
C ILE A 526 5.67 -10.34 -17.28
N LEU A 527 6.20 -11.48 -17.70
CA LEU A 527 7.63 -11.83 -17.54
C LEU A 527 8.56 -11.01 -18.44
N LEU A 528 8.05 -10.43 -19.53
CA LEU A 528 8.79 -9.46 -20.33
C LEU A 528 8.87 -8.09 -19.62
N ASP A 529 7.92 -7.80 -18.73
CA ASP A 529 7.83 -6.53 -17.99
C ASP A 529 8.54 -6.56 -16.62
N TYR A 530 8.76 -7.74 -16.02
CA TYR A 530 9.44 -7.90 -14.71
C TYR A 530 10.91 -8.31 -14.86
N LYS A 531 11.83 -7.49 -14.31
CA LYS A 531 13.28 -7.77 -14.20
C LYS A 531 13.62 -8.44 -12.86
N ASP A 532 13.20 -9.69 -12.66
CA ASP A 532 13.60 -10.48 -11.48
C ASP A 532 14.30 -11.78 -11.91
N GLU A 533 15.48 -12.04 -11.35
CA GLU A 533 16.42 -13.10 -11.79
C GLU A 533 16.03 -14.53 -11.35
N VAL A 534 14.97 -14.70 -10.55
CA VAL A 534 14.64 -16.00 -9.90
C VAL A 534 13.86 -16.98 -10.81
N LEU A 535 13.54 -16.63 -12.06
CA LEU A 535 12.68 -17.44 -12.95
C LEU A 535 13.36 -17.94 -14.24
N VAL A 536 14.65 -18.28 -14.18
CA VAL A 536 15.42 -18.76 -15.34
C VAL A 536 14.93 -20.13 -15.85
N ASP A 537 14.54 -21.06 -14.98
CA ASP A 537 14.07 -22.39 -15.41
C ASP A 537 12.63 -22.39 -15.96
N LEU A 538 11.77 -21.47 -15.52
CA LEU A 538 10.42 -21.33 -16.07
C LEU A 538 10.43 -20.80 -17.52
N ARG A 539 11.41 -19.97 -17.89
CA ARG A 539 11.56 -19.44 -19.26
C ARG A 539 11.75 -20.56 -20.28
N LYS A 540 12.51 -21.61 -19.96
CA LYS A 540 12.80 -22.71 -20.90
C LYS A 540 11.54 -23.51 -21.28
N ASN A 541 10.68 -23.81 -20.31
CA ASN A 541 9.44 -24.57 -20.57
C ASN A 541 8.38 -23.72 -21.30
N ILE A 542 8.32 -22.42 -21.03
CA ILE A 542 7.37 -21.51 -21.68
C ILE A 542 7.76 -21.25 -23.15
N VAL A 543 9.05 -21.14 -23.48
CA VAL A 543 9.52 -20.95 -24.86
C VAL A 543 9.12 -22.12 -25.76
N THR A 544 9.15 -23.35 -25.25
CA THR A 544 8.71 -24.54 -26.00
C THR A 544 7.22 -24.49 -26.34
N ILE A 545 6.38 -24.09 -25.38
CA ILE A 545 4.92 -24.01 -25.55
C ILE A 545 4.50 -22.83 -26.47
N VAL A 546 5.21 -21.70 -26.37
CA VAL A 546 4.97 -20.53 -27.27
C VAL A 546 5.36 -20.87 -28.71
N LYS A 547 6.45 -21.61 -28.92
CA LYS A 547 6.83 -22.10 -30.25
C LYS A 547 5.77 -23.02 -30.86
N GLU A 548 5.17 -23.91 -30.06
CA GLU A 548 4.06 -24.77 -30.51
C GLU A 548 2.81 -23.95 -30.90
N LYS A 549 2.47 -22.90 -30.16
CA LYS A 549 1.34 -22.01 -30.50
C LYS A 549 1.55 -21.29 -31.84
N ASN A 550 2.76 -20.79 -32.09
CA ASN A 550 3.07 -20.11 -33.35
C ASN A 550 3.02 -21.08 -34.53
N ASN A 551 3.51 -22.32 -34.36
CA ASN A 551 3.41 -23.36 -35.38
C ASN A 551 1.94 -23.71 -35.70
N ILE A 552 1.07 -23.84 -34.68
CA ILE A 552 -0.36 -24.13 -34.89
C ILE A 552 -1.09 -22.96 -35.58
N ILE A 553 -0.73 -21.72 -35.27
CA ILE A 553 -1.29 -20.52 -35.93
C ILE A 553 -0.83 -20.45 -37.39
N GLU A 554 0.45 -20.70 -37.67
CA GLU A 554 0.97 -20.78 -39.03
C GLU A 554 0.34 -21.92 -39.84
N GLU A 555 0.11 -23.07 -39.22
CA GLU A 555 -0.52 -24.22 -39.86
C GLU A 555 -2.01 -23.97 -40.14
N LYS A 556 -2.74 -23.35 -39.21
CA LYS A 556 -4.12 -22.87 -39.46
C LYS A 556 -4.17 -21.84 -40.59
N ASN A 557 -3.25 -20.89 -40.60
CA ASN A 557 -3.20 -19.87 -41.64
C ASN A 557 -2.85 -20.49 -43.01
N ARG A 558 -1.96 -21.50 -43.06
CA ARG A 558 -1.68 -22.27 -44.28
C ARG A 558 -2.88 -23.06 -44.77
N ILE A 559 -3.64 -23.70 -43.88
CA ILE A 559 -4.85 -24.44 -44.25
C ILE A 559 -5.89 -23.49 -44.85
N ILE A 560 -6.16 -22.35 -44.18
CA ILE A 560 -7.08 -21.32 -44.67
C ILE A 560 -6.63 -20.77 -46.03
N TYR A 561 -5.33 -20.52 -46.21
CA TYR A 561 -4.78 -20.07 -47.50
C TYR A 561 -4.91 -21.14 -48.59
N SER A 562 -4.71 -22.42 -48.25
CA SER A 562 -4.84 -23.52 -49.20
C SER A 562 -6.29 -23.78 -49.63
N ASP A 563 -7.24 -23.59 -48.70
CA ASP A 563 -8.67 -23.73 -48.98
C ASP A 563 -9.19 -22.56 -49.82
N MET A 564 -8.69 -21.33 -49.61
CA MET A 564 -8.96 -20.17 -50.48
C MET A 564 -8.42 -20.37 -51.90
N ILE A 565 -7.25 -20.99 -52.06
CA ILE A 565 -6.68 -21.26 -53.40
C ILE A 565 -7.47 -22.36 -54.12
N LYS A 566 -7.92 -23.40 -53.40
CA LYS A 566 -8.79 -24.45 -53.96
C LYS A 566 -10.17 -23.96 -54.34
N SER A 567 -10.77 -23.05 -53.56
CA SER A 567 -12.08 -22.46 -53.91
C SER A 567 -12.01 -21.59 -55.16
N ASN A 568 -10.89 -20.91 -55.40
CA ASN A 568 -10.68 -20.06 -56.58
C ASN A 568 -10.34 -20.85 -57.86
N GLN A 569 -9.86 -22.09 -57.76
CA GLN A 569 -9.60 -22.97 -58.91
C GLN A 569 -10.83 -23.78 -59.37
N ILE A 570 -11.91 -23.81 -58.59
CA ILE A 570 -13.17 -24.48 -58.95
C ILE A 570 -14.17 -23.49 -59.60
N GLN A 571 -13.86 -22.19 -59.57
CA GLN A 571 -14.65 -21.12 -60.22
C GLN A 571 -14.04 -20.57 -61.52
N SER A 572 -13.00 -21.22 -62.07
CA SER A 572 -12.48 -21.01 -63.43
C SER A 572 -12.69 -22.27 -64.26
#